data_AF-A0A836JD37-F1
#
_entry.id   AF-A0A836JD37-F1
#
_cell.length_a   1.000
_cell.length_b   1.000
_cell.length_c   1.000
_cell.angle_alpha   90.00
_cell.angle_beta   90.00
_cell.angle_gamma   90.00
#
_symmetry.space_group_name_H-M   'P 1'
#
loop_
_entity.id
_entity.type
_entity.pdbx_description
1 polymer ?
#
loop_
_entity_poly.entity_id
_entity_poly.type
_entity_poly.pdbx_seq_one_letter_code
_entity_poly.pdbx_strand_id
1 'polypeptide(L)'
;VIMMLSKLSTRLRYAERKLLLSNGEFFAGPKSHARGTHFKYFPCEKQIVTGETQKLNMYQAINHALNIALENNPRSVVFGEDVAFGGVFRCTMDLKNRFGADRVFNTPLCEQGIAGFGIGLANAGISAIAEIQFADYIFPAFDQLVNEAAKIRYRSGNMFDCGMLTIRAPCGAVGHGGLYHSQSPEAYFAHTPGLKASRNAFFIVVPRGAVHAKGLLLSCIDEPDPCIIFEPKTLYRIAVDEVPVAHYKIAIGKAEIVRSGDAVTLVGWGTQVHVLLEVADLVQEKLGVSCEVIDLVSILPWDAELVCKVGNNGRCYYGRFLEKEQDRFDDSA
;
A
#
# COMPACT_ATOMS: atom_id res chain seq x y z
N VAL A 1 -7.45 -22.20 12.29
CA VAL A 1 -7.84 -22.71 10.95
C VAL A 1 -7.71 -21.56 9.96
N ILE A 2 -6.66 -21.56 9.15
CA ILE A 2 -6.36 -20.49 8.17
C ILE A 2 -7.16 -20.80 6.90
N MET A 3 -8.16 -19.98 6.57
CA MET A 3 -8.84 -20.04 5.27
C MET A 3 -8.57 -18.75 4.50
N MET A 4 -7.93 -18.88 3.33
CA MET A 4 -7.87 -17.80 2.34
C MET A 4 -9.27 -17.45 1.84
N LEU A 5 -9.74 -16.24 2.14
CA LEU A 5 -11.06 -15.74 1.74
C LEU A 5 -11.20 -15.47 0.22
N SER A 6 -10.11 -15.44 -0.55
CA SER A 6 -10.18 -15.23 -2.02
C SER A 6 -11.02 -16.29 -2.75
N LYS A 7 -11.05 -17.53 -2.23
CA LYS A 7 -11.88 -18.62 -2.77
C LYS A 7 -13.36 -18.50 -2.37
N LEU A 8 -13.69 -17.83 -1.26
CA LEU A 8 -15.06 -17.75 -0.74
C LEU A 8 -15.92 -16.77 -1.56
N SER A 9 -15.38 -15.59 -1.91
CA SER A 9 -16.11 -14.60 -2.72
C SER A 9 -16.38 -15.06 -4.15
N THR A 10 -15.52 -15.93 -4.69
CA THR A 10 -15.71 -16.52 -6.02
C THR A 10 -16.73 -17.66 -5.98
N ARG A 11 -16.73 -18.49 -4.92
CA ARG A 11 -17.71 -19.57 -4.74
C ARG A 11 -19.12 -19.05 -4.44
N LEU A 12 -19.27 -17.97 -3.67
CA LEU A 12 -20.59 -17.37 -3.41
C LEU A 12 -21.22 -16.81 -4.70
N ARG A 13 -20.43 -16.17 -5.56
CA ARG A 13 -20.87 -15.70 -6.89
C ARG A 13 -21.21 -16.84 -7.86
N TYR A 14 -20.53 -17.98 -7.73
CA TYR A 14 -20.81 -19.17 -8.54
C TYR A 14 -22.05 -19.94 -8.04
N ALA A 15 -22.30 -19.94 -6.72
CA ALA A 15 -23.50 -20.54 -6.13
C ALA A 15 -24.78 -19.76 -6.50
N GLU A 16 -24.72 -18.42 -6.55
CA GLU A 16 -25.82 -17.59 -7.04
C GLU A 16 -26.17 -17.90 -8.52
N ARG A 17 -25.17 -18.20 -9.37
CA ARG A 17 -25.42 -18.66 -10.74
C ARG A 17 -26.18 -19.99 -10.80
N LYS A 18 -25.95 -20.90 -9.85
CA LYS A 18 -26.59 -22.23 -9.86
C LYS A 18 -28.02 -22.19 -9.32
N LEU A 19 -28.31 -21.28 -8.37
CA LEU A 19 -29.68 -21.05 -7.86
C LEU A 19 -30.54 -20.24 -8.84
N LEU A 20 -29.96 -19.33 -9.62
CA LEU A 20 -30.70 -18.54 -10.62
C LEU A 20 -31.03 -19.32 -11.90
N LEU A 21 -30.43 -20.50 -12.10
CA LEU A 21 -30.70 -21.38 -13.23
C LEU A 21 -31.83 -22.40 -12.98
N SER A 22 -32.41 -22.46 -11.77
CA SER A 22 -33.47 -23.43 -11.44
C SER A 22 -34.89 -22.87 -11.48
N ASN A 23 -35.08 -21.55 -11.54
CA ASN A 23 -36.40 -20.92 -11.62
C ASN A 23 -36.47 -20.05 -12.88
N GLY A 24 -37.04 -20.63 -13.93
CA GLY A 24 -37.27 -19.92 -15.19
C GLY A 24 -38.42 -18.94 -15.07
N GLU A 25 -38.12 -17.65 -15.03
CA GLU A 25 -39.01 -16.60 -15.53
C GLU A 25 -38.18 -15.53 -16.26
N PHE A 26 -38.54 -15.30 -17.52
CA PHE A 26 -37.93 -14.37 -18.46
C PHE A 26 -38.22 -12.92 -18.05
N PHE A 27 -37.17 -12.15 -17.73
CA PHE A 27 -37.18 -10.70 -17.96
C PHE A 27 -35.84 -10.27 -18.54
N ALA A 28 -35.84 -10.03 -19.86
CA ALA A 28 -34.70 -9.53 -20.61
C ALA A 28 -34.56 -8.01 -20.41
N GLY A 29 -33.48 -7.60 -19.77
CA GLY A 29 -32.93 -6.24 -19.85
C GLY A 29 -31.45 -6.33 -20.22
N PRO A 30 -30.89 -5.39 -20.99
CA PRO A 30 -29.51 -5.46 -21.44
C PRO A 30 -28.58 -5.20 -20.26
N LYS A 31 -28.08 -6.26 -19.60
CA LYS A 31 -26.98 -6.14 -18.64
C LYS A 31 -25.68 -6.03 -19.43
N SER A 32 -25.26 -4.80 -19.70
CA SER A 32 -23.90 -4.47 -20.12
C SER A 32 -22.93 -5.04 -19.08
N HIS A 33 -22.20 -6.09 -19.43
CA HIS A 33 -21.15 -6.63 -18.57
C HIS A 33 -19.90 -5.76 -18.72
N ALA A 34 -19.97 -4.53 -18.23
CA ALA A 34 -18.75 -3.78 -17.91
C ALA A 34 -18.04 -4.56 -16.80
N ARG A 35 -16.74 -4.87 -16.98
CA ARG A 35 -15.93 -5.45 -15.91
C ARG A 35 -15.88 -4.45 -14.76
N GLY A 36 -16.77 -4.62 -13.78
CA GLY A 36 -16.70 -3.90 -12.52
C GLY A 36 -15.35 -4.18 -11.84
N THR A 37 -14.85 -3.18 -11.12
CA THR A 37 -13.71 -3.35 -10.22
C THR A 37 -13.97 -4.54 -9.30
N HIS A 38 -12.94 -5.33 -8.96
CA HIS A 38 -13.11 -6.53 -8.15
C HIS A 38 -13.45 -6.24 -6.67
N PHE A 39 -13.46 -4.95 -6.31
CA PHE A 39 -13.78 -4.39 -5.01
C PHE A 39 -14.58 -3.09 -5.19
N LYS A 40 -15.30 -2.69 -4.13
CA LYS A 40 -15.92 -1.38 -3.92
C LYS A 40 -15.00 -0.57 -3.01
N TYR A 41 -14.65 0.66 -3.38
CA TYR A 41 -13.86 1.53 -2.51
C TYR A 41 -14.70 2.05 -1.33
N PHE A 42 -14.16 1.96 -0.12
CA PHE A 42 -14.73 2.56 1.10
C PHE A 42 -13.85 3.75 1.50
N PRO A 43 -14.33 5.00 1.35
CA PRO A 43 -13.60 6.19 1.74
C PRO A 43 -13.26 6.22 3.23
N CYS A 44 -12.18 6.93 3.58
CA CYS A 44 -11.85 7.16 4.99
C CYS A 44 -12.84 8.16 5.61
N GLU A 45 -13.70 7.70 6.52
CA GLU A 45 -14.65 8.57 7.24
C GLU A 45 -14.01 9.25 8.48
N LYS A 46 -12.87 8.73 8.93
CA LYS A 46 -12.20 9.24 10.13
C LYS A 46 -11.47 10.54 9.82
N GLN A 47 -11.86 11.62 10.51
CA GLN A 47 -11.11 12.88 10.49
C GLN A 47 -9.78 12.70 11.24
N ILE A 48 -8.67 12.68 10.49
CA ILE A 48 -7.33 12.49 11.06
C ILE A 48 -6.84 13.75 11.78
N VAL A 49 -7.11 14.93 11.19
CA VAL A 49 -6.79 16.24 11.76
C VAL A 49 -7.93 17.23 11.48
N THR A 50 -8.10 18.20 12.37
CA THR A 50 -9.02 19.32 12.16
C THR A 50 -8.42 20.32 11.18
N GLY A 51 -9.18 20.77 10.19
CA GLY A 51 -8.72 21.78 9.24
C GLY A 51 -9.40 21.67 7.87
N GLU A 52 -8.93 22.48 6.93
CA GLU A 52 -9.36 22.44 5.54
C GLU A 52 -8.98 21.11 4.87
N THR A 53 -9.93 20.53 4.14
CA THR A 53 -9.73 19.33 3.31
C THR A 53 -9.92 19.67 1.84
N GLN A 54 -9.28 18.89 0.98
CA GLN A 54 -9.48 18.93 -0.45
C GLN A 54 -9.82 17.52 -0.94
N LYS A 55 -10.79 17.44 -1.85
CA LYS A 55 -11.15 16.19 -2.52
C LYS A 55 -10.04 15.77 -3.49
N LEU A 56 -9.29 14.74 -3.12
CA LEU A 56 -8.14 14.24 -3.89
C LEU A 56 -8.27 12.74 -4.13
N ASN A 57 -7.83 12.29 -5.31
CA ASN A 57 -7.55 10.88 -5.50
C ASN A 57 -6.18 10.50 -4.90
N MET A 58 -5.87 9.19 -4.82
CA MET A 58 -4.65 8.73 -4.15
C MET A 58 -3.36 9.23 -4.83
N TYR A 59 -3.26 9.27 -6.16
CA TYR A 59 -2.04 9.80 -6.79
C TYR A 59 -1.87 11.31 -6.53
N GLN A 60 -2.97 12.06 -6.50
CA GLN A 60 -2.95 13.49 -6.14
C GLN A 60 -2.57 13.70 -4.68
N ALA A 61 -3.04 12.84 -3.77
CA ALA A 61 -2.66 12.91 -2.36
C ALA A 61 -1.16 12.61 -2.16
N ILE A 62 -0.60 11.65 -2.91
CA ILE A 62 0.84 11.38 -2.94
C ILE A 62 1.61 12.60 -3.48
N ASN A 63 1.18 13.17 -4.61
CA ASN A 63 1.78 14.38 -5.16
C ASN A 63 1.73 15.55 -4.14
N HIS A 64 0.60 15.70 -3.44
CA HIS A 64 0.44 16.71 -2.40
C HIS A 64 1.38 16.48 -1.21
N ALA A 65 1.60 15.23 -0.80
CA ALA A 65 2.59 14.90 0.22
C ALA A 65 4.02 15.25 -0.22
N LEU A 66 4.39 14.93 -1.46
CA LEU A 66 5.70 15.27 -2.02
C LEU A 66 5.94 16.78 -2.10
N ASN A 67 4.91 17.56 -2.47
CA ASN A 67 5.00 19.02 -2.44
C ASN A 67 5.33 19.53 -1.03
N ILE A 68 4.59 19.08 -0.01
CA ILE A 68 4.84 19.48 1.38
C ILE A 68 6.26 19.07 1.81
N ALA A 69 6.71 17.86 1.47
CA ALA A 69 8.03 17.38 1.83
C ALA A 69 9.17 18.19 1.19
N LEU A 70 8.98 18.65 -0.06
CA LEU A 70 9.94 19.49 -0.77
C LEU A 70 9.91 20.95 -0.28
N GLU A 71 8.75 21.47 0.10
CA GLU A 71 8.59 22.81 0.70
C GLU A 71 9.20 22.89 2.10
N ASN A 72 8.93 21.91 2.96
CA ASN A 72 9.34 21.93 4.36
C ASN A 72 10.83 21.69 4.55
N ASN A 73 11.48 20.96 3.64
CA ASN A 73 12.89 20.63 3.75
C ASN A 73 13.61 20.93 2.43
N PRO A 74 14.47 21.97 2.36
CA PRO A 74 15.18 22.33 1.12
C PRO A 74 16.20 21.28 0.68
N ARG A 75 16.56 20.33 1.57
CA ARG A 75 17.44 19.19 1.25
C ARG A 75 16.67 17.95 0.78
N SER A 76 15.35 18.01 0.63
CA SER A 76 14.59 16.89 0.07
C SER A 76 14.77 16.81 -1.44
N VAL A 77 14.95 15.60 -1.95
CA VAL A 77 15.03 15.31 -3.40
C VAL A 77 14.13 14.13 -3.76
N VAL A 78 13.55 14.18 -4.95
CA VAL A 78 12.74 13.11 -5.55
C VAL A 78 13.43 12.64 -6.81
N PHE A 79 13.73 11.34 -6.89
CA PHE A 79 14.44 10.79 -8.04
C PHE A 79 14.00 9.36 -8.35
N GLY A 80 14.19 8.96 -9.60
CA GLY A 80 13.84 7.65 -10.11
C GLY A 80 13.68 7.71 -11.62
N GLU A 81 13.20 6.64 -12.22
CA GLU A 81 12.89 6.62 -13.65
C GLU A 81 11.66 7.48 -13.93
N ASP A 82 11.77 8.39 -14.91
CA ASP A 82 10.63 9.15 -15.45
C ASP A 82 9.91 10.13 -14.50
N VAL A 83 10.44 10.34 -13.29
CA VAL A 83 9.81 11.23 -12.30
C VAL A 83 9.80 12.70 -12.73
N ALA A 84 10.72 13.14 -13.59
CA ALA A 84 10.90 14.54 -13.96
C ALA A 84 9.74 15.14 -14.77
N PHE A 85 9.08 14.34 -15.62
CA PHE A 85 7.91 14.82 -16.39
C PHE A 85 6.59 14.65 -15.61
N GLY A 86 6.64 13.93 -14.50
CA GLY A 86 5.48 13.66 -13.63
C GLY A 86 5.31 12.21 -13.22
N GLY A 87 6.15 11.30 -13.71
CA GLY A 87 6.07 9.87 -13.45
C GLY A 87 4.96 9.20 -14.26
N VAL A 88 5.11 7.89 -14.51
CA VAL A 88 4.16 7.11 -15.32
C VAL A 88 2.75 7.05 -14.70
N PHE A 89 2.66 7.20 -13.36
CA PHE A 89 1.41 7.29 -12.60
C PHE A 89 1.01 8.71 -12.19
N ARG A 90 1.70 9.75 -12.69
CA ARG A 90 1.43 11.16 -12.38
C ARG A 90 1.66 11.59 -10.92
N CYS A 91 2.35 10.77 -10.13
CA CYS A 91 2.59 11.06 -8.71
C CYS A 91 3.55 12.26 -8.50
N THR A 92 4.42 12.57 -9.46
CA THR A 92 5.40 13.66 -9.36
C THR A 92 5.11 14.82 -10.33
N MET A 93 3.87 14.90 -10.85
CA MET A 93 3.45 15.96 -11.76
C MET A 93 3.80 17.34 -11.22
N ASP A 94 4.37 18.17 -12.10
CA ASP A 94 4.74 19.57 -11.86
C ASP A 94 5.80 19.84 -10.76
N LEU A 95 6.26 18.81 -10.03
CA LEU A 95 7.25 19.00 -8.96
C LEU A 95 8.57 19.58 -9.49
N LYS A 96 9.05 19.11 -10.65
CA LYS A 96 10.29 19.65 -11.26
C LYS A 96 10.18 21.12 -11.62
N ASN A 97 9.04 21.56 -12.16
CA ASN A 97 8.84 22.95 -12.53
C ASN A 97 8.84 23.85 -11.29
N ARG A 98 8.28 23.36 -10.17
CA ARG A 98 8.18 24.10 -8.91
C ARG A 98 9.48 24.13 -8.11
N PHE A 99 10.20 23.01 -8.03
CA PHE A 99 11.34 22.85 -7.11
C PHE A 99 12.70 22.78 -7.80
N GLY A 100 12.74 22.75 -9.13
CA GLY A 100 13.98 22.71 -9.90
C GLY A 100 14.44 21.30 -10.26
N ALA A 101 15.29 21.23 -11.30
CA ALA A 101 15.83 19.98 -11.83
C ALA A 101 16.93 19.37 -10.94
N ASP A 102 17.45 20.13 -9.97
CA ASP A 102 18.38 19.69 -8.95
C ASP A 102 17.69 18.90 -7.83
N ARG A 103 16.38 19.12 -7.64
CA ARG A 103 15.59 18.46 -6.59
C ARG A 103 14.65 17.38 -7.10
N VAL A 104 14.24 17.46 -8.37
CA VAL A 104 13.36 16.46 -9.00
C VAL A 104 13.95 16.05 -10.35
N PHE A 105 14.54 14.86 -10.40
CA PHE A 105 15.34 14.43 -11.55
C PHE A 105 15.22 12.95 -11.90
N ASN A 106 15.41 12.65 -13.18
CA ASN A 106 15.47 11.28 -13.67
C ASN A 106 16.81 10.63 -13.34
N THR A 107 16.79 9.34 -13.04
CA THR A 107 17.97 8.49 -12.98
C THR A 107 18.15 7.72 -14.29
N PRO A 108 19.34 7.13 -14.54
CA PRO A 108 19.44 6.00 -15.46
C PRO A 108 18.50 4.85 -15.05
N LEU A 109 18.14 4.00 -16.02
CA LEU A 109 17.25 2.87 -15.83
C LEU A 109 17.99 1.72 -15.12
N CYS A 110 18.02 1.76 -13.79
CA CYS A 110 18.81 0.85 -12.96
C CYS A 110 18.40 0.93 -11.48
N GLU A 111 17.55 0.02 -11.01
CA GLU A 111 16.95 0.07 -9.67
C GLU A 111 17.97 -0.12 -8.55
N GLN A 112 18.99 -0.97 -8.74
CA GLN A 112 20.12 -1.07 -7.79
C GLN A 112 20.89 0.24 -7.67
N GLY A 113 21.02 0.99 -8.77
CA GLY A 113 21.65 2.30 -8.80
C GLY A 113 20.80 3.34 -8.07
N ILE A 114 19.48 3.33 -8.30
CA ILE A 114 18.51 4.19 -7.60
C ILE A 114 18.62 3.97 -6.08
N ALA A 115 18.56 2.73 -5.62
CA ALA A 115 18.65 2.42 -4.20
C ALA A 115 20.00 2.80 -3.58
N GLY A 116 21.11 2.40 -4.20
CA GLY A 116 22.45 2.73 -3.72
C GLY A 116 22.72 4.24 -3.68
N PHE A 117 22.28 4.95 -4.71
CA PHE A 117 22.36 6.42 -4.76
C PHE A 117 21.54 7.06 -3.64
N GLY A 118 20.30 6.58 -3.42
CA GLY A 118 19.46 7.06 -2.33
C GLY A 118 20.06 6.82 -0.94
N ILE A 119 20.68 5.67 -0.71
CA ILE A 119 21.41 5.38 0.53
C ILE A 119 22.55 6.39 0.74
N GLY A 120 23.33 6.66 -0.31
CA GLY A 120 24.43 7.65 -0.24
C GLY A 120 23.94 9.06 0.08
N LEU A 121 22.85 9.51 -0.54
CA LEU A 121 22.23 10.80 -0.23
C LEU A 121 21.74 10.87 1.21
N ALA A 122 21.00 9.86 1.66
CA ALA A 122 20.48 9.79 3.03
C ALA A 122 21.61 9.77 4.06
N ASN A 123 22.72 9.08 3.76
CA ASN A 123 23.92 9.07 4.59
C ASN A 123 24.59 10.45 4.69
N ALA A 124 24.50 11.26 3.64
CA ALA A 124 24.93 12.66 3.65
C ALA A 124 23.92 13.62 4.30
N GLY A 125 22.82 13.12 4.88
CA GLY A 125 21.78 13.92 5.53
C GLY A 125 20.81 14.62 4.57
N ILE A 126 20.66 14.09 3.35
CA ILE A 126 19.70 14.55 2.34
C ILE A 126 18.44 13.69 2.46
N SER A 127 17.26 14.30 2.43
CA SER A 127 16.00 13.54 2.43
C SER A 127 15.75 12.94 1.05
N ALA A 128 16.10 11.66 0.89
CA ALA A 128 16.12 10.96 -0.38
C ALA A 128 14.81 10.21 -0.61
N ILE A 129 13.98 10.70 -1.53
CA ILE A 129 12.69 10.10 -1.88
C ILE A 129 12.82 9.41 -3.24
N ALA A 130 13.14 8.12 -3.22
CA ALA A 130 13.37 7.31 -4.41
C ALA A 130 12.06 6.67 -4.93
N GLU A 131 11.81 6.75 -6.23
CA GLU A 131 10.75 5.98 -6.90
C GLU A 131 11.35 4.75 -7.59
N ILE A 132 10.81 3.58 -7.27
CA ILE A 132 10.95 2.36 -8.09
C ILE A 132 9.66 2.23 -8.90
N GLN A 133 9.77 2.17 -10.23
CA GLN A 133 8.64 2.41 -11.12
C GLN A 133 7.49 1.40 -10.95
N PHE A 134 7.81 0.15 -10.59
CA PHE A 134 6.85 -0.86 -10.12
C PHE A 134 7.48 -1.68 -9.00
N ALA A 135 6.70 -2.08 -8.00
CA ALA A 135 7.19 -2.95 -6.94
C ALA A 135 7.72 -4.29 -7.48
N ASP A 136 7.24 -4.72 -8.64
CA ASP A 136 7.73 -5.87 -9.40
C ASP A 136 9.22 -5.73 -9.83
N TYR A 137 9.72 -4.49 -9.95
CA TYR A 137 11.09 -4.16 -10.36
C TYR A 137 11.99 -3.79 -9.18
N ILE A 138 11.55 -3.97 -7.94
CA ILE A 138 12.36 -3.65 -6.77
C ILE A 138 13.48 -4.68 -6.50
N PHE A 139 13.40 -5.86 -7.11
CA PHE A 139 14.31 -6.97 -6.82
C PHE A 139 15.78 -6.75 -7.23
N PRO A 140 16.14 -6.05 -8.32
CA PRO A 140 17.51 -5.66 -8.56
C PRO A 140 18.09 -4.81 -7.42
N ALA A 141 17.27 -4.00 -6.76
CA ALA A 141 17.66 -3.22 -5.59
C ALA A 141 17.71 -4.03 -4.28
N PHE A 142 17.29 -5.29 -4.27
CA PHE A 142 17.09 -6.05 -3.03
C PHE A 142 18.35 -6.12 -2.17
N ASP A 143 19.53 -6.31 -2.76
CA ASP A 143 20.80 -6.32 -2.02
C ASP A 143 21.09 -4.98 -1.32
N GLN A 144 20.91 -3.86 -2.03
CA GLN A 144 21.07 -2.51 -1.46
C GLN A 144 20.09 -2.28 -0.31
N LEU A 145 18.85 -2.75 -0.42
CA LEU A 145 17.86 -2.50 0.62
C LEU A 145 18.07 -3.40 1.84
N VAL A 146 18.37 -4.68 1.60
CA VAL A 146 18.47 -5.70 2.64
C VAL A 146 19.83 -5.70 3.31
N ASN A 147 20.93 -5.66 2.56
CA ASN A 147 22.28 -5.75 3.13
C ASN A 147 22.88 -4.38 3.48
N GLU A 148 22.55 -3.33 2.74
CA GLU A 148 23.10 -1.99 2.99
C GLU A 148 22.14 -1.12 3.84
N ALA A 149 20.99 -0.73 3.30
CA ALA A 149 20.08 0.24 3.94
C ALA A 149 19.58 -0.26 5.31
N ALA A 150 19.10 -1.50 5.39
CA ALA A 150 18.59 -2.06 6.64
C ALA A 150 19.66 -2.27 7.73
N LYS A 151 20.96 -2.27 7.38
CA LYS A 151 22.04 -2.63 8.31
C LYS A 151 23.03 -1.50 8.57
N ILE A 152 23.01 -0.39 7.82
CA ILE A 152 24.04 0.66 7.94
C ILE A 152 24.14 1.27 9.34
N ARG A 153 23.00 1.53 10.01
CA ARG A 153 22.94 2.03 11.39
C ARG A 153 23.53 1.03 12.38
N TYR A 154 23.18 -0.25 12.21
CA TYR A 154 23.66 -1.34 13.07
C TYR A 154 25.16 -1.61 12.88
N ARG A 155 25.61 -1.82 11.63
CA ARG A 155 27.01 -2.18 11.31
C ARG A 155 28.00 -1.08 11.64
N SER A 156 27.55 0.17 11.70
CA SER A 156 28.37 1.33 12.06
C SER A 156 28.34 1.67 13.55
N GLY A 157 27.57 0.96 14.38
CA GLY A 157 27.37 1.36 15.78
C GLY A 157 26.73 2.75 15.92
N ASN A 158 25.81 3.09 15.02
CA ASN A 158 25.13 4.39 14.94
C ASN A 158 26.03 5.59 14.55
N MET A 159 27.23 5.36 14.01
CA MET A 159 28.06 6.44 13.44
C MET A 159 27.55 6.94 12.08
N PHE A 160 26.90 6.04 11.33
CA PHE A 160 26.35 6.31 10.00
C PHE A 160 24.96 5.71 9.90
N ASP A 161 24.02 6.41 9.26
CA ASP A 161 22.71 5.86 8.95
C ASP A 161 22.22 6.28 7.56
N CYS A 162 21.08 5.75 7.14
CA CYS A 162 20.35 6.21 5.95
C CYS A 162 18.87 6.39 6.30
N GLY A 163 18.59 6.92 7.49
CA GLY A 163 17.22 7.05 7.99
C GLY A 163 16.35 7.93 7.10
N MET A 164 16.95 8.94 6.48
CA MET A 164 16.28 9.87 5.58
C MET A 164 16.00 9.29 4.16
N LEU A 165 16.00 7.96 4.00
CA LEU A 165 15.67 7.27 2.76
C LEU A 165 14.21 6.81 2.79
N THR A 166 13.40 7.28 1.85
CA THR A 166 12.07 6.73 1.57
C THR A 166 12.03 6.19 0.16
N ILE A 167 11.66 4.92 0.01
CA ILE A 167 11.42 4.26 -1.27
C ILE A 167 9.94 4.10 -1.46
N ARG A 168 9.45 4.54 -2.61
CA ARG A 168 8.06 4.39 -3.01
C ARG A 168 7.95 3.56 -4.27
N ALA A 169 7.00 2.62 -4.28
CA ALA A 169 6.82 1.70 -5.39
C ALA A 169 5.34 1.34 -5.60
N PRO A 170 4.80 1.49 -6.82
CA PRO A 170 3.45 1.02 -7.16
C PRO A 170 3.33 -0.50 -7.03
N CYS A 171 2.42 -1.00 -6.20
CA CYS A 171 2.26 -2.44 -5.92
C CYS A 171 0.85 -2.97 -6.25
N GLY A 172 0.68 -4.28 -6.13
CA GLY A 172 -0.61 -4.96 -6.16
C GLY A 172 -1.23 -5.13 -7.55
N ALA A 173 -2.24 -5.99 -7.65
CA ALA A 173 -2.90 -6.30 -8.90
C ALA A 173 -3.70 -5.11 -9.45
N VAL A 174 -3.67 -4.93 -10.78
CA VAL A 174 -4.43 -3.89 -11.51
C VAL A 174 -5.46 -4.48 -12.50
N GLY A 175 -5.67 -5.80 -12.44
CA GLY A 175 -6.62 -6.53 -13.29
C GLY A 175 -6.04 -7.08 -14.59
N HIS A 176 -5.07 -6.40 -15.20
CA HIS A 176 -4.43 -6.80 -16.46
C HIS A 176 -2.89 -6.64 -16.44
N GLY A 177 -2.28 -6.67 -15.25
CA GLY A 177 -0.84 -6.39 -15.08
C GLY A 177 0.09 -7.54 -15.45
N GLY A 178 -0.43 -8.75 -15.66
CA GLY A 178 0.39 -9.95 -15.89
C GLY A 178 1.34 -10.20 -14.70
N LEU A 179 2.48 -10.84 -14.99
CA LEU A 179 3.47 -11.25 -13.99
C LEU A 179 4.25 -10.08 -13.37
N TYR A 180 4.45 -9.00 -14.13
CA TYR A 180 5.43 -7.95 -13.80
C TYR A 180 4.82 -6.57 -13.55
N HIS A 181 3.50 -6.50 -13.38
CA HIS A 181 2.83 -5.29 -12.90
C HIS A 181 1.73 -5.59 -11.88
N SER A 182 1.86 -6.69 -11.11
CA SER A 182 0.80 -7.17 -10.20
C SER A 182 1.33 -7.62 -8.83
N GLN A 183 2.63 -7.67 -8.62
CA GLN A 183 3.22 -8.26 -7.42
C GLN A 183 2.98 -7.43 -6.17
N SER A 184 2.97 -8.13 -5.03
CA SER A 184 2.90 -7.57 -3.68
C SER A 184 4.09 -8.14 -2.89
N PRO A 185 5.28 -7.51 -2.98
CA PRO A 185 6.54 -8.10 -2.52
C PRO A 185 6.83 -7.84 -1.04
N GLU A 186 5.90 -7.29 -0.26
CA GLU A 186 6.12 -6.88 1.13
C GLU A 186 6.68 -7.99 2.03
N ALA A 187 6.30 -9.25 1.78
CA ALA A 187 6.79 -10.38 2.55
C ALA A 187 8.30 -10.67 2.35
N TYR A 188 8.86 -10.39 1.17
CA TYR A 188 10.30 -10.56 0.92
C TYR A 188 11.12 -9.61 1.80
N PHE A 189 10.62 -8.40 2.01
CA PHE A 189 11.27 -7.40 2.86
C PHE A 189 10.97 -7.60 4.35
N ALA A 190 9.80 -8.16 4.70
CA ALA A 190 9.39 -8.38 6.08
C ALA A 190 10.28 -9.36 6.87
N HIS A 191 11.05 -10.23 6.19
CA HIS A 191 11.91 -11.23 6.83
C HIS A 191 13.37 -10.78 7.02
N THR A 192 13.72 -9.53 6.72
CA THR A 192 15.11 -9.06 6.88
C THR A 192 15.40 -8.75 8.36
N PRO A 193 16.36 -9.41 9.04
CA PRO A 193 16.72 -9.08 10.43
C PRO A 193 17.54 -7.79 10.51
N GLY A 194 17.30 -6.99 11.55
CA GLY A 194 17.62 -5.56 11.65
C GLY A 194 16.39 -4.74 12.08
N LEU A 195 15.19 -5.35 12.01
CA LEU A 195 13.91 -4.65 11.94
C LEU A 195 13.04 -4.65 13.22
N LYS A 196 13.64 -4.89 14.41
CA LYS A 196 13.21 -4.42 15.76
C LYS A 196 14.17 -5.00 16.81
N ALA A 197 14.60 -4.26 17.84
CA ALA A 197 13.77 -4.02 19.02
C ALA A 197 13.95 -2.67 19.76
N SER A 198 14.75 -1.69 19.28
CA SER A 198 14.87 -0.41 20.01
C SER A 198 15.30 0.82 19.18
N ARG A 199 15.00 0.87 17.87
CA ARG A 199 15.59 1.70 16.77
C ARG A 199 16.56 0.86 15.96
N ASN A 200 16.59 1.07 14.63
CA ASN A 200 17.31 0.33 13.56
C ASN A 200 16.39 -0.30 12.50
N ALA A 201 15.09 0.02 12.45
CA ALA A 201 14.15 -0.75 11.64
C ALA A 201 13.79 -0.07 10.31
N PHE A 202 14.15 -0.72 9.21
CA PHE A 202 13.50 -0.54 7.92
C PHE A 202 11.96 -0.71 8.04
N PHE A 203 11.21 0.32 7.71
CA PHE A 203 9.76 0.32 7.83
C PHE A 203 9.07 -0.01 6.52
N ILE A 204 7.98 -0.78 6.59
CA ILE A 204 7.22 -1.19 5.42
C ILE A 204 5.75 -0.86 5.67
N VAL A 205 5.17 -0.01 4.83
CA VAL A 205 3.78 0.44 4.95
C VAL A 205 3.02 0.32 3.63
N VAL A 206 1.70 0.13 3.72
CA VAL A 206 0.80 0.00 2.57
C VAL A 206 -0.49 0.79 2.83
N PRO A 207 -0.70 1.97 2.22
CA PRO A 207 -1.94 2.73 2.38
C PRO A 207 -3.14 2.04 1.73
N ARG A 208 -4.32 2.18 2.34
CA ARG A 208 -5.60 1.72 1.77
C ARG A 208 -6.38 2.77 0.97
N GLY A 209 -5.94 4.02 0.92
CA GLY A 209 -6.69 5.15 0.36
C GLY A 209 -5.89 6.44 0.28
N ALA A 210 -6.51 7.53 -0.16
CA ALA A 210 -5.84 8.80 -0.42
C ALA A 210 -5.39 9.49 0.89
N VAL A 211 -6.24 9.48 1.92
CA VAL A 211 -5.88 9.99 3.26
C VAL A 211 -4.69 9.22 3.84
N HIS A 212 -4.70 7.89 3.72
CA HIS A 212 -3.61 7.04 4.20
C HIS A 212 -2.32 7.26 3.42
N ALA A 213 -2.40 7.37 2.10
CA ALA A 213 -1.22 7.53 1.26
C ALA A 213 -0.45 8.82 1.59
N LYS A 214 -1.15 9.96 1.74
CA LYS A 214 -0.49 11.22 2.14
C LYS A 214 0.11 11.13 3.54
N GLY A 215 -0.67 10.70 4.53
CA GLY A 215 -0.23 10.68 5.92
C GLY A 215 0.92 9.70 6.17
N LEU A 216 0.88 8.51 5.56
CA LEU A 216 1.95 7.52 5.65
C LEU A 216 3.20 7.96 4.91
N LEU A 217 3.09 8.55 3.71
CA LEU A 217 4.26 9.02 2.97
C LEU A 217 5.00 10.11 3.74
N LEU A 218 4.28 11.10 4.29
CA LEU A 218 4.87 12.13 5.15
C LEU A 218 5.48 11.53 6.43
N SER A 219 4.85 10.51 6.99
CA SER A 219 5.41 9.80 8.16
C SER A 219 6.70 9.08 7.80
N CYS A 220 6.79 8.41 6.64
CA CYS A 220 8.00 7.75 6.15
C CYS A 220 9.15 8.74 5.90
N ILE A 221 8.85 9.88 5.28
CA ILE A 221 9.85 10.91 4.96
C ILE A 221 10.46 11.52 6.22
N ASP A 222 9.66 11.68 7.27
CA ASP A 222 10.10 12.27 8.53
C ASP A 222 10.71 11.26 9.51
N GLU A 223 10.64 9.97 9.20
CA GLU A 223 11.09 8.91 10.09
C GLU A 223 12.63 8.77 10.01
N PRO A 224 13.34 8.68 11.14
CA PRO A 224 14.79 8.51 11.16
C PRO A 224 15.25 7.08 10.83
N ASP A 225 14.46 6.26 10.16
CA ASP A 225 14.85 4.93 9.70
C ASP A 225 14.32 4.71 8.27
N PRO A 226 15.05 3.96 7.41
CA PRO A 226 14.69 3.84 5.99
C PRO A 226 13.31 3.20 5.82
N CYS A 227 12.52 3.72 4.87
CA CYS A 227 11.14 3.29 4.66
C CYS A 227 10.90 2.77 3.25
N ILE A 228 10.08 1.73 3.10
CA ILE A 228 9.36 1.41 1.86
C ILE A 228 7.87 1.67 2.05
N ILE A 229 7.30 2.46 1.15
CA ILE A 229 5.85 2.57 0.97
C ILE A 229 5.45 1.91 -0.35
N PHE A 230 4.63 0.86 -0.24
CA PHE A 230 4.05 0.20 -1.39
C PHE A 230 2.68 0.80 -1.69
N GLU A 231 2.52 1.41 -2.85
CA GLU A 231 1.33 2.18 -3.21
C GLU A 231 0.38 1.31 -4.05
N PRO A 232 -0.80 0.89 -3.58
CA PRO A 232 -1.67 0.01 -4.36
C PRO A 232 -2.15 0.70 -5.64
N LYS A 233 -1.55 0.32 -6.77
CA LYS A 233 -1.66 1.09 -8.02
C LYS A 233 -3.08 1.15 -8.58
N THR A 234 -3.91 0.15 -8.27
CA THR A 234 -5.32 0.16 -8.64
C THR A 234 -6.10 1.29 -7.96
N LEU A 235 -5.62 1.79 -6.81
CA LEU A 235 -6.29 2.85 -6.03
C LEU A 235 -5.93 4.25 -6.51
N TYR A 236 -4.86 4.45 -7.31
CA TYR A 236 -4.39 5.77 -7.72
C TYR A 236 -5.49 6.71 -8.20
N ARG A 237 -6.42 6.20 -9.02
CA ARG A 237 -7.53 6.97 -9.60
C ARG A 237 -8.89 6.65 -8.98
N ILE A 238 -9.02 5.51 -8.31
CA ILE A 238 -10.29 5.02 -7.76
C ILE A 238 -10.54 5.59 -6.36
N ALA A 239 -9.51 5.60 -5.51
CA ALA A 239 -9.63 6.08 -4.15
C ALA A 239 -9.70 7.60 -4.17
N VAL A 240 -10.85 8.18 -3.83
CA VAL A 240 -11.10 9.61 -3.72
C VAL A 240 -11.62 9.91 -2.33
N ASP A 241 -10.89 10.72 -1.56
CA ASP A 241 -11.24 11.10 -0.19
C ASP A 241 -11.21 12.62 -0.02
N GLU A 242 -11.80 13.10 1.07
CA GLU A 242 -11.52 14.44 1.62
C GLU A 242 -10.18 14.38 2.38
N VAL A 243 -9.12 14.89 1.77
CA VAL A 243 -7.76 14.82 2.30
C VAL A 243 -7.38 16.14 2.97
N PRO A 244 -6.94 16.16 4.24
CA PRO A 244 -6.50 17.40 4.89
C PRO A 244 -5.40 18.10 4.10
N VAL A 245 -5.49 19.42 3.91
CA VAL A 245 -4.48 20.21 3.16
C VAL A 245 -3.17 20.31 3.94
N ALA A 246 -3.26 20.50 5.27
CA ALA A 246 -2.12 20.62 6.15
C ALA A 246 -1.20 19.37 6.15
N HIS A 247 -0.01 19.53 6.71
CA HIS A 247 0.87 18.41 7.03
C HIS A 247 0.27 17.59 8.19
N TYR A 248 0.16 16.27 8.01
CA TYR A 248 -0.26 15.34 9.07
C TYR A 248 0.46 14.01 8.92
N LYS A 249 0.48 13.25 10.02
CA LYS A 249 1.11 11.93 10.09
C LYS A 249 0.09 10.86 10.43
N ILE A 250 0.32 9.66 9.93
CA ILE A 250 -0.36 8.43 10.35
C ILE A 250 0.72 7.55 10.96
N ALA A 251 0.50 7.11 12.20
CA ALA A 251 1.50 6.38 12.96
C ALA A 251 1.89 5.07 12.26
N ILE A 252 3.20 4.90 12.01
CA ILE A 252 3.77 3.65 11.53
C ILE A 252 3.70 2.61 12.66
N GLY A 253 3.35 1.37 12.32
CA GLY A 253 3.21 0.27 13.27
C GLY A 253 1.98 0.32 14.16
N LYS A 254 0.97 1.12 13.81
CA LYS A 254 -0.35 1.12 14.44
C LYS A 254 -1.41 0.73 13.43
N ALA A 255 -2.09 -0.37 13.72
CA ALA A 255 -3.21 -0.85 12.90
C ALA A 255 -4.50 -0.12 13.27
N GLU A 256 -5.48 -0.15 12.37
CA GLU A 256 -6.77 0.51 12.55
C GLU A 256 -7.92 -0.49 12.48
N ILE A 257 -8.81 -0.48 13.48
CA ILE A 257 -10.13 -1.10 13.37
C ILE A 257 -10.98 -0.17 12.49
N VAL A 258 -11.23 -0.59 11.25
CA VAL A 258 -12.02 0.19 10.28
C VAL A 258 -13.52 -0.16 10.34
N ARG A 259 -13.86 -1.28 11.00
CA ARG A 259 -15.23 -1.66 11.34
C ARG A 259 -15.20 -2.50 12.61
N SER A 260 -15.99 -2.13 13.60
CA SER A 260 -16.15 -2.92 14.83
C SER A 260 -17.05 -4.13 14.60
N GLY A 261 -16.74 -5.24 15.26
CA GLY A 261 -17.57 -6.44 15.30
C GLY A 261 -17.15 -7.37 16.43
N ASP A 262 -17.94 -8.40 16.71
CA ASP A 262 -17.79 -9.23 17.91
C ASP A 262 -17.65 -10.73 17.62
N ALA A 263 -17.95 -11.18 16.40
CA ALA A 263 -17.97 -12.60 16.09
C ALA A 263 -16.72 -13.11 15.38
N VAL A 264 -16.11 -12.28 14.54
CA VAL A 264 -14.94 -12.67 13.73
C VAL A 264 -14.13 -11.46 13.34
N THR A 265 -12.81 -11.60 13.36
CA THR A 265 -11.87 -10.56 12.95
C THR A 265 -11.29 -10.86 11.58
N LEU A 266 -11.34 -9.86 10.69
CA LEU A 266 -10.78 -9.87 9.35
C LEU A 266 -9.61 -8.89 9.28
N VAL A 267 -8.40 -9.38 9.01
CA VAL A 267 -7.18 -8.54 8.93
C VAL A 267 -6.68 -8.49 7.48
N GLY A 268 -6.35 -7.29 6.99
CA GLY A 268 -5.75 -7.05 5.67
C GLY A 268 -5.07 -5.69 5.58
N TRP A 269 -4.55 -5.33 4.40
CA TRP A 269 -3.94 -4.01 4.12
C TRP A 269 -4.13 -3.65 2.65
N GLY A 270 -3.91 -2.38 2.31
CA GLY A 270 -4.04 -1.87 0.95
C GLY A 270 -5.44 -2.09 0.38
N THR A 271 -5.52 -2.46 -0.91
CA THR A 271 -6.81 -2.72 -1.59
C THR A 271 -7.63 -3.82 -0.92
N GLN A 272 -6.98 -4.78 -0.24
CA GLN A 272 -7.66 -5.93 0.35
C GLN A 272 -8.58 -5.54 1.52
N VAL A 273 -8.34 -4.40 2.18
CA VAL A 273 -9.23 -3.89 3.24
C VAL A 273 -10.64 -3.66 2.71
N HIS A 274 -10.76 -3.10 1.50
CA HIS A 274 -12.05 -2.86 0.85
C HIS A 274 -12.82 -4.15 0.55
N VAL A 275 -12.10 -5.20 0.13
CA VAL A 275 -12.68 -6.53 -0.07
C VAL A 275 -13.17 -7.12 1.26
N LEU A 276 -12.43 -6.92 2.35
CA LEU A 276 -12.83 -7.41 3.67
C LEU A 276 -14.06 -6.67 4.22
N LEU A 277 -14.21 -5.38 3.92
CA LEU A 277 -15.41 -4.61 4.23
C LEU A 277 -16.65 -5.13 3.48
N GLU A 278 -16.52 -5.47 2.19
CA GLU A 278 -17.60 -6.13 1.45
C GLU A 278 -17.93 -7.52 2.01
N VAL A 279 -16.90 -8.29 2.39
CA VAL A 279 -17.12 -9.59 3.04
C VAL A 279 -17.87 -9.41 4.37
N ALA A 280 -17.54 -8.38 5.15
CA ALA A 280 -18.25 -8.06 6.37
C ALA A 280 -19.72 -7.66 6.10
N ASP A 281 -20.00 -6.86 5.06
CA ASP A 281 -21.38 -6.55 4.64
C ASP A 281 -22.16 -7.83 4.28
N LEU A 282 -21.56 -8.70 3.47
CA LEU A 282 -22.19 -9.96 3.03
C LEU A 282 -22.45 -10.93 4.18
N VAL A 283 -21.54 -11.02 5.15
CA VAL A 283 -21.71 -11.89 6.33
C VAL A 283 -22.81 -11.35 7.24
N GLN A 284 -22.88 -10.03 7.42
CA GLN A 284 -23.97 -9.40 8.17
C GLN A 284 -25.33 -9.62 7.51
N GLU A 285 -25.42 -9.45 6.18
CA GLU A 285 -26.65 -9.64 5.41
C GLU A 285 -27.11 -11.11 5.41
N LYS A 286 -26.22 -12.05 5.11
CA LYS A 286 -26.58 -13.46 4.89
C LYS A 286 -26.65 -14.28 6.17
N LEU A 287 -25.85 -13.94 7.18
CA LEU A 287 -25.72 -14.74 8.40
C LEU A 287 -26.14 -13.98 9.67
N GLY A 288 -26.39 -12.68 9.59
CA GLY A 288 -26.73 -11.86 10.77
C GLY A 288 -25.55 -11.67 11.74
N VAL A 289 -24.33 -11.87 11.27
CA VAL A 289 -23.10 -11.88 12.09
C VAL A 289 -22.26 -10.63 11.83
N SER A 290 -21.77 -10.00 12.89
CA SER A 290 -20.92 -8.80 12.81
C SER A 290 -19.43 -9.16 12.73
N CYS A 291 -18.77 -8.71 11.67
CA CYS A 291 -17.34 -8.90 11.46
C CYS A 291 -16.57 -7.63 11.84
N GLU A 292 -15.54 -7.79 12.66
CA GLU A 292 -14.52 -6.76 12.86
C GLU A 292 -13.56 -6.75 11.68
N VAL A 293 -13.20 -5.58 11.18
CA VAL A 293 -12.24 -5.42 10.08
C VAL A 293 -11.09 -4.53 10.53
N ILE A 294 -9.87 -5.05 10.39
CA ILE A 294 -8.62 -4.37 10.76
C ILE A 294 -7.79 -4.12 9.50
N ASP A 295 -7.43 -2.86 9.29
CA ASP A 295 -6.34 -2.48 8.39
C ASP A 295 -5.02 -2.54 9.17
N LEU A 296 -4.09 -3.36 8.70
CA LEU A 296 -2.79 -3.53 9.34
C LEU A 296 -1.92 -2.27 9.20
N VAL A 297 -2.09 -1.49 8.12
CA VAL A 297 -1.34 -0.25 7.78
C VAL A 297 0.17 -0.45 7.55
N SER A 298 0.87 -1.01 8.54
CA SER A 298 2.30 -1.31 8.51
C SER A 298 2.55 -2.81 8.58
N ILE A 299 3.32 -3.31 7.61
CA ILE A 299 3.78 -4.70 7.58
C ILE A 299 4.93 -4.89 8.55
N LEU A 300 5.75 -3.85 8.72
CA LEU A 300 6.89 -3.87 9.60
C LEU A 300 7.21 -2.46 10.16
N PRO A 301 7.22 -2.31 11.49
CA PRO A 301 6.67 -3.24 12.46
C PRO A 301 5.15 -3.36 12.32
N TRP A 302 4.60 -4.56 12.42
CA TRP A 302 3.15 -4.73 12.50
C TRP A 302 2.64 -4.58 13.94
N ASP A 303 1.36 -4.21 14.08
CA ASP A 303 0.70 -4.00 15.37
C ASP A 303 0.26 -5.34 16.01
N ALA A 304 1.24 -6.06 16.55
CA ALA A 304 1.01 -7.34 17.20
C ALA A 304 0.07 -7.23 18.41
N GLU A 305 0.14 -6.13 19.16
CA GLU A 305 -0.69 -5.91 20.35
C GLU A 305 -2.17 -5.86 19.98
N LEU A 306 -2.55 -5.06 18.98
CA LEU A 306 -3.94 -4.96 18.54
C LEU A 306 -4.46 -6.30 18.00
N VAL A 307 -3.70 -6.92 17.10
CA VAL A 307 -4.13 -8.17 16.44
C VAL A 307 -4.23 -9.32 17.45
N CYS A 308 -3.31 -9.43 18.40
CA CYS A 308 -3.37 -10.46 19.45
C CYS A 308 -4.52 -10.21 20.44
N LYS A 309 -4.73 -8.96 20.86
CA LYS A 309 -5.85 -8.58 21.75
C LYS A 309 -7.18 -9.04 21.18
N VAL A 310 -7.35 -8.84 19.88
CA VAL A 310 -8.55 -9.18 19.13
C VAL A 310 -8.65 -10.69 18.85
N GLY A 311 -7.53 -11.34 18.54
CA GLY A 311 -7.47 -12.79 18.30
C GLY A 311 -7.95 -13.64 19.49
N ASN A 312 -7.84 -13.11 20.71
CA ASN A 312 -8.32 -13.77 21.92
C ASN A 312 -9.86 -13.82 22.05
N ASN A 313 -10.62 -13.11 21.21
CA ASN A 313 -12.09 -13.15 21.22
C ASN A 313 -12.70 -14.31 20.39
N GLY A 314 -11.88 -15.20 19.84
CA GLY A 314 -12.30 -16.56 19.45
C GLY A 314 -12.03 -16.98 18.00
N ARG A 315 -12.07 -16.07 17.01
CA ARG A 315 -11.84 -16.40 15.57
C ARG A 315 -11.21 -15.24 14.78
N CYS A 316 -10.04 -15.48 14.18
CA CYS A 316 -9.31 -14.52 13.33
C CYS A 316 -9.05 -15.10 11.93
N TYR A 317 -9.38 -14.33 10.88
CA TYR A 317 -9.10 -14.65 9.47
C TYR A 317 -8.22 -13.57 8.85
N TYR A 318 -7.31 -14.00 7.99
CA TYR A 318 -6.33 -13.13 7.35
C TYR A 318 -6.54 -13.15 5.83
N GLY A 319 -6.70 -11.98 5.23
CA GLY A 319 -6.85 -11.80 3.80
C GLY A 319 -5.63 -11.10 3.22
N ARG A 320 -4.93 -11.76 2.30
CA ARG A 320 -3.89 -11.15 1.46
C ARG A 320 -4.21 -11.47 0.00
N PHE A 321 -3.93 -10.53 -0.91
CA PHE A 321 -3.82 -10.86 -2.33
C PHE A 321 -2.56 -11.70 -2.51
N LEU A 322 -2.72 -13.02 -2.51
CA LEU A 322 -1.75 -13.95 -3.07
C LEU A 322 -2.17 -14.23 -4.51
N GLU A 323 -1.18 -14.25 -5.38
CA GLU A 323 -1.28 -14.42 -6.83
C GLU A 323 -2.47 -15.32 -7.20
N LYS A 324 -3.33 -14.85 -8.09
CA LYS A 324 -4.16 -15.78 -8.84
C LYS A 324 -3.20 -16.54 -9.75
N GLU A 325 -2.77 -17.73 -9.32
CA GLU A 325 -2.35 -18.75 -10.28
C GLU A 325 -3.48 -18.88 -11.29
N GLN A 326 -3.19 -18.48 -12.52
CA GLN A 326 -4.09 -18.60 -13.63
C GLN A 326 -3.97 -20.04 -14.13
N ASP A 327 -4.54 -20.98 -13.38
CA ASP A 327 -4.79 -22.34 -13.86
C ASP A 327 -5.84 -22.26 -14.98
N ARG A 328 -5.34 -21.95 -16.18
CA ARG A 328 -5.95 -22.31 -17.45
C ARG A 328 -4.88 -23.00 -18.28
N PHE A 329 -4.52 -24.20 -17.86
CA PHE A 329 -4.16 -25.20 -18.84
C PHE A 329 -5.44 -25.68 -19.52
N ASP A 330 -5.32 -25.76 -20.82
CA ASP A 330 -6.35 -25.96 -21.83
C ASP A 330 -6.94 -27.38 -21.70
N ASP A 331 -8.15 -27.49 -21.14
CA ASP A 331 -8.99 -28.69 -21.23
C ASP A 331 -10.02 -28.48 -22.36
N SER A 332 -9.55 -28.49 -23.61
CA SER A 332 -10.35 -28.91 -24.76
C SER A 332 -9.52 -28.95 -26.06
N ALA A 333 -9.29 -30.17 -26.53
CA ALA A 333 -9.36 -30.65 -27.93
C ALA A 333 -8.76 -29.80 -29.06
#